data_AF-A0A2P2FXK0-F1
#
_entry.id   AF-A0A2P2FXK0-F1
#
_cell.length_a   1.000
_cell.length_b   1.000
_cell.length_c   1.000
_cell.angle_alpha   90.00
_cell.angle_beta   90.00
_cell.angle_gamma   90.00
#
_symmetry.space_group_name_H-M   'P 1'
#
loop_
_entity.id
_entity.type
_entity.pdbx_description
1 polymer ?
#
loop_
_entity_poly.entity_id
_entity_poly.type
_entity_poly.pdbx_seq_one_letter_code
_entity_poly.pdbx_strand_id
1 'polypeptide(L)'
;MPMTLIKGTFQLVGASPDGDSVRFYPEDPQATKKAGLKVRLNSRGGMQLRLDAIDALETHYQARGTGGMWHQPAEFADAAAANLLKALGFKKVERDERGTVTSSTPIKVPGHILTRFADKYGRAVAFAFPGQRPGRSADLSKVHLDVKTLKNSANHRQVADGLVYPTFYSLLYPDLRDALAAAAVEARRNGLGLWPHDVTNSGFKLSSRRQLADELVILPKLFRRLVDYLALDESGGVSLSGFSDFLDSRNDRLFTVPDGHATEFETLVSVKRQTVNLTIEPERIVFIEA
;
A
#
# COMPACT_ATOMS: atom_id res chain seq x y z
N MET A 1 14.65 -16.89 -2.78
CA MET A 1 14.98 -16.39 -1.43
C MET A 1 13.81 -16.43 -0.42
N PRO A 2 13.89 -17.21 0.64
CA PRO A 2 12.84 -17.25 1.67
C PRO A 2 12.65 -15.89 2.39
N MET A 3 11.44 -15.64 2.89
CA MET A 3 11.11 -14.52 3.78
C MET A 3 11.53 -14.83 5.21
N THR A 4 11.78 -13.81 6.03
CA THR A 4 11.99 -13.97 7.48
C THR A 4 10.64 -13.92 8.18
N LEU A 5 10.34 -14.94 8.98
CA LEU A 5 9.22 -14.92 9.91
C LEU A 5 9.56 -14.07 11.14
N ILE A 6 8.70 -13.13 11.49
CA ILE A 6 8.78 -12.41 12.78
C ILE A 6 7.44 -12.53 13.50
N LYS A 7 7.45 -13.12 14.70
CA LYS A 7 6.29 -13.25 15.59
C LYS A 7 6.15 -12.01 16.47
N GLY A 8 4.93 -11.70 16.88
CA GLY A 8 4.65 -10.43 17.55
C GLY A 8 3.18 -10.14 17.79
N THR A 9 2.91 -8.86 17.99
CA THR A 9 1.56 -8.33 18.18
C THR A 9 1.34 -7.10 17.33
N PHE A 10 0.11 -6.91 16.85
CA PHE A 10 -0.34 -5.64 16.31
C PHE A 10 -0.92 -4.80 17.44
N GLN A 11 -0.58 -3.51 17.47
CA GLN A 11 -1.05 -2.57 18.49
C GLN A 11 -1.34 -1.23 17.84
N LEU A 12 -2.47 -0.62 18.19
CA LEU A 12 -3.01 0.51 17.44
C LEU A 12 -2.89 1.85 18.18
N VAL A 13 -2.99 1.84 19.51
CA VAL A 13 -3.13 3.06 20.31
C VAL A 13 -1.92 3.99 20.11
N GLY A 14 -2.21 5.23 19.71
CA GLY A 14 -1.22 6.26 19.36
C GLY A 14 -0.61 6.08 17.96
N ALA A 15 -1.27 5.32 17.08
CA ALA A 15 -0.95 5.23 15.66
C ALA A 15 -2.18 5.59 14.81
N SER A 16 -1.95 5.95 13.55
CA SER A 16 -2.99 6.15 12.54
C SER A 16 -2.81 5.12 11.43
N PRO A 17 -3.21 3.85 11.63
CA PRO A 17 -3.13 2.84 10.58
C PRO A 17 -4.10 3.19 9.44
N ASP A 18 -3.69 2.92 8.22
CA ASP A 18 -4.47 3.09 6.98
C ASP A 18 -4.76 1.70 6.35
N GLY A 19 -5.18 1.66 5.08
CA GLY A 19 -5.51 0.42 4.39
C GLY A 19 -4.33 -0.49 4.04
N ASP A 20 -3.08 -0.05 4.20
CA ASP A 20 -1.89 -0.83 3.88
C ASP A 20 -0.71 -0.64 4.86
N SER A 21 -0.97 0.00 6.00
CA SER A 21 0.04 0.37 6.99
C SER A 21 -0.49 0.11 8.39
N VAL A 22 0.26 -0.64 9.18
CA VAL A 22 -0.09 -0.95 10.58
C VAL A 22 1.16 -1.11 11.42
N ARG A 23 1.04 -0.86 12.73
CA ARG A 23 2.17 -0.98 13.65
C ARG A 23 2.25 -2.39 14.23
N PHE A 24 3.45 -2.95 14.23
CA PHE A 24 3.73 -4.29 14.72
C PHE A 24 4.90 -4.27 15.73
N TYR A 25 4.78 -5.09 16.76
CA TYR A 25 5.72 -5.19 17.85
C TYR A 25 6.24 -6.63 17.90
N PRO A 26 7.52 -6.86 17.52
CA PRO A 26 8.15 -8.17 17.63
C PRO A 26 8.10 -8.74 19.05
N GLU A 27 7.96 -10.06 19.19
CA GLU A 27 8.16 -10.76 20.47
C GLU A 27 9.61 -10.64 20.94
N ASP A 28 10.57 -10.80 20.03
CA ASP A 28 11.99 -10.55 20.27
C ASP A 28 12.36 -9.09 19.91
N PRO A 29 12.74 -8.23 20.89
CA PRO A 29 13.10 -6.84 20.61
C PRO A 29 14.30 -6.67 19.67
N GLN A 30 15.11 -7.72 19.48
CA GLN A 30 16.25 -7.73 18.56
C GLN A 30 15.95 -8.41 17.22
N ALA A 31 14.69 -8.78 16.96
CA ALA A 31 14.28 -9.53 15.77
C ALA A 31 14.75 -8.88 14.46
N THR A 32 14.55 -7.57 14.30
CA THR A 32 14.94 -6.85 13.08
C THR A 32 16.45 -6.85 12.87
N LYS A 33 17.23 -6.64 13.94
CA LYS A 33 18.70 -6.70 13.91
C LYS A 33 19.20 -8.11 13.57
N LYS A 34 18.66 -9.14 14.23
CA LYS A 34 18.99 -10.56 13.96
C LYS A 34 18.62 -10.98 12.54
N ALA A 35 17.53 -10.43 12.00
CA ALA A 35 17.10 -10.64 10.63
C ALA A 35 17.91 -9.85 9.59
N GLY A 36 18.80 -8.94 10.01
CA GLY A 36 19.57 -8.06 9.12
C GLY A 36 18.72 -6.97 8.45
N LEU A 37 17.56 -6.62 9.01
CA LEU A 37 16.62 -5.66 8.44
C LEU A 37 16.89 -4.24 8.96
N LYS A 38 17.01 -3.27 8.05
CA LYS A 38 17.19 -1.84 8.37
C LYS A 38 15.85 -1.15 8.67
N VAL A 39 15.15 -1.64 9.68
CA VAL A 39 13.82 -1.12 10.09
C VAL A 39 13.98 -0.06 11.17
N ARG A 40 13.25 1.06 11.04
CA ARG A 40 13.15 2.08 12.07
C ARG A 40 12.10 1.67 13.11
N LEU A 41 12.53 1.58 14.37
CA LEU A 41 11.64 1.32 15.50
C LEU A 41 11.25 2.63 16.20
N ASN A 42 10.05 2.67 16.77
CA ASN A 42 9.67 3.72 17.71
C ASN A 42 10.28 3.48 19.10
N SER A 43 10.10 4.42 20.03
CA SER A 43 10.62 4.33 21.41
C SER A 43 10.11 3.12 22.20
N ARG A 44 9.01 2.49 21.77
CA ARG A 44 8.42 1.29 22.38
C ARG A 44 8.82 -0.01 21.65
N GLY A 45 9.74 0.05 20.69
CA GLY A 45 10.18 -1.11 19.89
C GLY A 45 9.22 -1.53 18.78
N GLY A 46 8.18 -0.75 18.50
CA GLY A 46 7.24 -1.01 17.42
C GLY A 46 7.78 -0.55 16.07
N MET A 47 7.64 -1.38 15.04
CA MET A 47 7.92 -1.03 13.66
C MET A 47 6.64 -0.68 12.91
N GLN A 48 6.75 0.28 11.99
CA GLN A 48 5.71 0.55 11.02
C GLN A 48 5.85 -0.45 9.86
N LEU A 49 4.76 -1.14 9.53
CA LEU A 49 4.71 -2.00 8.35
C LEU A 49 4.22 -1.20 7.14
N ARG A 50 4.78 -1.51 5.97
CA ARG A 50 4.13 -1.30 4.67
C ARG A 50 3.71 -2.69 4.18
N LEU A 51 2.42 -2.89 3.98
CA LEU A 51 1.92 -4.16 3.50
C LEU A 51 2.39 -4.37 2.06
N ASP A 52 3.11 -5.46 1.84
CA ASP A 52 3.66 -5.82 0.54
C ASP A 52 2.55 -6.06 -0.50
N ALA A 53 2.89 -5.83 -1.76
CA ALA A 53 2.06 -6.09 -2.94
C ALA A 53 0.75 -5.28 -3.06
N ILE A 54 0.44 -4.37 -2.14
CA ILE A 54 -0.81 -3.60 -2.11
C ILE A 54 -0.58 -2.10 -1.90
N ASP A 55 -1.50 -1.27 -2.37
CA ASP A 55 -1.51 0.19 -2.16
C ASP A 55 -2.97 0.63 -1.95
N ALA A 56 -3.29 1.11 -0.75
CA ALA A 56 -4.61 1.61 -0.42
C ALA A 56 -4.79 3.06 -0.85
N LEU A 57 -6.03 3.50 -1.03
CA LEU A 57 -6.30 4.92 -1.23
C LEU A 57 -5.74 5.74 -0.05
N GLU A 58 -5.17 6.89 -0.36
CA GLU A 58 -4.49 7.73 0.63
C GLU A 58 -5.48 8.28 1.66
N THR A 59 -5.24 8.04 2.94
CA THR A 59 -5.95 8.74 4.04
C THR A 59 -5.23 10.03 4.44
N HIS A 60 -3.90 10.08 4.27
CA HIS A 60 -3.07 11.22 4.65
C HIS A 60 -1.71 11.17 3.92
N TYR A 61 -1.63 11.83 2.75
CA TYR A 61 -0.41 12.01 1.98
C TYR A 61 0.11 13.44 2.11
N GLN A 62 1.29 13.60 2.72
CA GLN A 62 1.97 14.90 2.77
C GLN A 62 2.65 15.16 1.43
N ALA A 63 2.14 16.15 0.68
CA ALA A 63 2.74 16.58 -0.58
C ALA A 63 4.17 17.07 -0.35
N ARG A 64 5.04 16.83 -1.34
CA ARG A 64 6.37 17.45 -1.37
C ARG A 64 6.24 18.96 -1.60
N GLY A 65 7.08 19.75 -0.94
CA GLY A 65 7.05 21.21 -1.09
C GLY A 65 5.95 21.86 -0.26
N THR A 66 5.18 22.77 -0.86
CA THR A 66 4.21 23.65 -0.17
C THR A 66 2.77 23.10 -0.16
N GLY A 67 2.55 21.90 -0.71
CA GLY A 67 1.21 21.39 -1.03
C GLY A 67 0.34 20.91 0.14
N GLY A 68 0.83 20.86 1.37
CA GLY A 68 0.04 20.41 2.54
C GLY A 68 -0.33 18.93 2.52
N MET A 69 -1.33 18.57 3.33
CA MET A 69 -1.85 17.19 3.46
C MET A 69 -2.96 16.94 2.43
N TRP A 70 -2.90 15.79 1.77
CA TRP A 70 -3.87 15.34 0.78
C TRP A 70 -4.44 13.98 1.17
N HIS A 71 -5.59 13.64 0.60
CA HIS A 71 -6.21 12.32 0.73
C HIS A 71 -6.93 11.99 -0.57
N GLN A 72 -7.37 10.75 -0.69
CA GLN A 72 -8.32 10.28 -1.70
C GLN A 72 -9.71 10.12 -1.04
N PRO A 73 -10.77 9.74 -1.78
CA PRO A 73 -12.11 9.63 -1.20
C PRO A 73 -12.13 8.78 0.08
N ALA A 74 -12.53 9.41 1.19
CA ALA A 74 -12.41 8.84 2.53
C ALA A 74 -13.16 7.52 2.70
N GLU A 75 -14.32 7.35 2.04
CA GLU A 75 -15.14 6.13 2.10
C GLU A 75 -14.31 4.86 1.85
N PHE A 76 -13.52 4.82 0.78
CA PHE A 76 -12.73 3.63 0.43
C PHE A 76 -11.45 3.52 1.25
N ALA A 77 -10.81 4.65 1.56
CA ALA A 77 -9.59 4.68 2.37
C ALA A 77 -9.87 4.20 3.82
N ASP A 78 -10.97 4.65 4.40
CA ASP A 78 -11.45 4.24 5.72
C ASP A 78 -11.98 2.80 5.72
N ALA A 79 -12.68 2.38 4.65
CA ALA A 79 -13.10 0.98 4.49
C ALA A 79 -11.91 0.04 4.44
N ALA A 80 -10.85 0.40 3.69
CA ALA A 80 -9.61 -0.37 3.63
C ALA A 80 -8.94 -0.45 5.01
N ALA A 81 -8.84 0.67 5.74
CA ALA A 81 -8.27 0.67 7.09
C ALA A 81 -9.10 -0.20 8.05
N ALA A 82 -10.42 -0.07 8.05
CA ALA A 82 -11.32 -0.86 8.89
C ALA A 82 -11.21 -2.36 8.57
N ASN A 83 -11.15 -2.72 7.29
CA ASN A 83 -11.04 -4.12 6.86
C ASN A 83 -9.69 -4.72 7.26
N LEU A 84 -8.59 -3.97 7.14
CA LEU A 84 -7.28 -4.40 7.63
C LEU A 84 -7.34 -4.72 9.13
N LEU A 85 -7.85 -3.79 9.94
CA LEU A 85 -7.90 -3.97 11.40
C LEU A 85 -8.81 -5.15 11.80
N LYS A 86 -9.94 -5.32 11.12
CA LYS A 86 -10.83 -6.48 11.28
C LYS A 86 -10.13 -7.78 10.90
N ALA A 87 -9.42 -7.81 9.77
CA ALA A 87 -8.67 -8.99 9.31
C ALA A 87 -7.56 -9.39 10.29
N LEU A 88 -6.97 -8.43 10.99
CA LEU A 88 -5.97 -8.69 12.04
C LEU A 88 -6.59 -9.16 13.37
N GLY A 89 -7.90 -9.04 13.55
CA GLY A 89 -8.64 -9.52 14.72
C GLY A 89 -9.10 -8.42 15.69
N PHE A 90 -8.97 -7.14 15.33
CA PHE A 90 -9.58 -6.05 16.09
C PHE A 90 -11.09 -6.01 15.84
N LYS A 91 -11.87 -5.82 16.90
CA LYS A 91 -13.34 -5.80 16.87
C LYS A 91 -13.91 -4.39 16.93
N LYS A 92 -13.30 -3.53 17.75
CA LYS A 92 -13.68 -2.12 17.90
C LYS A 92 -12.41 -1.28 17.89
N VAL A 93 -12.43 -0.17 17.18
CA VAL A 93 -11.34 0.80 17.10
C VAL A 93 -11.96 2.18 17.14
N GLU A 94 -11.49 3.02 18.06
CA GLU A 94 -11.92 4.41 18.18
C GLU A 94 -10.77 5.32 17.78
N ARG A 95 -11.07 6.37 17.03
CA ARG A 95 -10.11 7.34 16.53
C ARG A 95 -10.49 8.75 16.96
N ASP A 96 -9.50 9.62 17.12
CA ASP A 96 -9.72 11.05 17.24
C ASP A 96 -9.96 11.70 15.86
N GLU A 97 -10.21 13.01 15.86
CA GLU A 97 -10.43 13.82 14.66
C GLU A 97 -9.24 13.83 13.69
N ARG A 98 -8.04 13.43 14.16
CA ARG A 98 -6.82 13.32 13.34
C ARG A 98 -6.60 11.91 12.80
N GLY A 99 -7.57 11.01 13.00
CA GLY A 99 -7.48 9.60 12.62
C GLY A 99 -6.59 8.76 13.53
N THR A 100 -6.07 9.32 14.63
CA THR A 100 -5.21 8.58 15.56
C THR A 100 -6.06 7.68 16.45
N VAL A 101 -5.68 6.41 16.57
CA VAL A 101 -6.40 5.46 17.41
C VAL A 101 -6.21 5.80 18.89
N THR A 102 -7.31 6.06 19.57
CA THR A 102 -7.38 6.39 21.01
C THR A 102 -7.66 5.14 21.85
N SER A 103 -8.48 4.21 21.33
CA SER A 103 -8.81 2.96 22.00
C SER A 103 -9.04 1.81 20.99
N SER A 104 -8.85 0.56 21.43
CA SER A 104 -9.17 -0.61 20.61
C SER A 104 -9.52 -1.82 21.47
N THR A 105 -10.38 -2.68 20.93
CA THR A 105 -10.79 -3.95 21.55
C THR A 105 -10.51 -5.11 20.58
N PRO A 106 -9.64 -6.06 20.95
CA PRO A 106 -8.73 -6.00 22.10
C PRO A 106 -7.64 -4.92 21.93
N ILE A 107 -6.94 -4.54 23.01
CA ILE A 107 -5.88 -3.51 23.00
C ILE A 107 -4.69 -3.90 22.09
N LYS A 108 -4.44 -5.21 21.98
CA LYS A 108 -3.45 -5.82 21.08
C LYS A 108 -3.97 -7.16 20.59
N VAL A 109 -3.56 -7.55 19.39
CA VAL A 109 -3.86 -8.87 18.82
C VAL A 109 -2.55 -9.61 18.51
N PRO A 110 -2.47 -10.93 18.77
CA PRO A 110 -1.32 -11.73 18.34
C PRO A 110 -1.28 -11.81 16.82
N GLY A 111 -0.06 -11.92 16.28
CA GLY A 111 0.15 -11.94 14.84
C GLY A 111 1.55 -12.39 14.47
N HIS A 112 1.78 -12.49 13.17
CA HIS A 112 3.11 -12.64 12.64
C HIS A 112 3.21 -11.96 11.28
N ILE A 113 4.45 -11.64 10.90
CA ILE A 113 4.75 -11.11 9.58
C ILE A 113 5.75 -12.00 8.85
N LEU A 114 5.69 -11.95 7.52
CA LEU A 114 6.75 -12.43 6.65
C LEU A 114 7.32 -11.24 5.90
N THR A 115 8.61 -10.99 6.07
CA THR A 115 9.28 -9.81 5.51
C THR A 115 10.65 -10.15 4.93
N ARG A 116 11.11 -9.36 3.96
CA ARG A 116 12.39 -9.57 3.26
C ARG A 116 13.30 -8.35 3.34
N PHE A 117 12.73 -7.16 3.40
CA PHE A 117 13.47 -5.91 3.36
C PHE A 117 12.71 -4.80 4.09
N ALA A 118 13.42 -3.69 4.31
CA ALA A 118 12.82 -2.43 4.72
C ALA A 118 12.88 -1.47 3.54
N ASP A 119 11.83 -0.67 3.35
CA ASP A 119 11.86 0.39 2.35
C ASP A 119 12.79 1.53 2.76
N LYS A 120 13.02 2.50 1.86
CA LYS A 120 13.83 3.69 2.12
C LYS A 120 13.38 4.55 3.32
N TYR A 121 12.14 4.39 3.80
CA TYR A 121 11.62 5.09 4.97
C TYR A 121 11.84 4.29 6.27
N GLY A 122 12.47 3.11 6.18
CA GLY A 122 12.72 2.22 7.29
C GLY A 122 11.47 1.44 7.73
N ARG A 123 10.44 1.33 6.88
CA ARG A 123 9.26 0.50 7.14
C ARG A 123 9.54 -0.92 6.70
N ALA A 124 9.14 -1.92 7.49
CA ALA A 124 9.25 -3.30 7.05
C ALA A 124 8.20 -3.58 5.97
N VAL A 125 8.64 -4.02 4.79
CA VAL A 125 7.73 -4.45 3.72
C VAL A 125 7.34 -5.91 3.97
N ALA A 126 6.06 -6.17 4.21
CA ALA A 126 5.65 -7.44 4.79
C ALA A 126 4.25 -7.93 4.39
N PHE A 127 4.09 -9.25 4.42
CA PHE A 127 2.77 -9.89 4.54
C PHE A 127 2.41 -10.03 6.01
N ALA A 128 1.22 -9.55 6.38
CA ALA A 128 0.71 -9.58 7.76
C ALA A 128 -0.35 -10.67 7.94
N PHE A 129 -0.26 -11.40 9.05
CA PHE A 129 -1.16 -12.51 9.35
C PHE A 129 -1.73 -12.37 10.78
N PRO A 130 -3.05 -12.55 10.95
CA PRO A 130 -3.64 -12.64 12.27
C PRO A 130 -3.20 -13.92 12.98
N GLY A 131 -3.08 -13.84 14.30
CA GLY A 131 -2.77 -14.99 15.14
C GLY A 131 -1.32 -15.49 15.02
N GLN A 132 -0.98 -16.45 15.87
CA GLN A 132 0.30 -17.13 15.80
C GLN A 132 0.35 -18.03 14.56
N ARG A 133 1.51 -18.06 13.88
CA ARG A 133 1.70 -18.95 12.74
C ARG A 133 1.45 -20.40 13.16
N PRO A 134 0.55 -21.14 12.48
CA PRO A 134 0.37 -22.56 12.75
C PRO A 134 1.67 -23.35 12.48
N GLY A 135 1.93 -24.35 13.31
CA GLY A 135 3.05 -25.28 13.13
C GLY A 135 4.31 -24.96 13.96
N ARG A 136 5.43 -25.61 13.61
CA ARG A 136 6.68 -25.63 14.39
C ARG A 136 7.72 -24.56 13.98
N SER A 137 7.40 -23.66 13.05
CA SER A 137 8.36 -22.63 12.61
C SER A 137 8.76 -21.75 13.79
N ALA A 138 10.04 -21.76 14.12
CA ALA A 138 10.62 -20.88 15.12
C ALA A 138 10.57 -19.41 14.65
N ASP A 139 10.55 -18.48 15.59
CA ASP A 139 10.74 -17.07 15.25
C ASP A 139 12.08 -16.86 14.52
N LEU A 140 12.16 -15.87 13.63
CA LEU A 140 13.31 -15.58 12.77
C LEU A 140 13.68 -16.66 11.74
N SER A 141 12.90 -17.73 11.65
CA SER A 141 13.11 -18.75 10.63
C SER A 141 12.87 -18.22 9.22
N LYS A 142 13.55 -18.85 8.25
CA LYS A 142 13.37 -18.58 6.83
C LYS A 142 12.22 -19.42 6.30
N VAL A 143 11.22 -18.75 5.72
CA VAL A 143 9.96 -19.34 5.27
C VAL A 143 9.75 -19.02 3.79
N HIS A 144 9.38 -20.04 3.00
CA HIS A 144 8.81 -19.81 1.68
C HIS A 144 7.31 -19.57 1.82
N LEU A 145 6.83 -18.43 1.36
CA LEU A 145 5.41 -18.11 1.34
C LEU A 145 4.81 -18.71 0.06
N ASP A 146 3.90 -19.66 0.21
CA ASP A 146 3.13 -20.22 -0.91
C ASP A 146 1.78 -19.50 -1.07
N VAL A 147 1.13 -19.71 -2.22
CA VAL A 147 -0.18 -19.10 -2.55
C VAL A 147 -1.26 -19.49 -1.53
N LYS A 148 -1.25 -20.74 -1.02
CA LYS A 148 -2.23 -21.19 -0.03
C LYS A 148 -2.13 -20.39 1.27
N THR A 149 -0.91 -20.16 1.74
CA THR A 149 -0.65 -19.37 2.95
C THR A 149 -0.91 -17.89 2.68
N LEU A 150 -0.51 -17.36 1.52
CA LEU A 150 -0.77 -15.97 1.10
C LEU A 150 -2.25 -15.60 1.23
N LYS A 151 -3.17 -16.50 0.85
CA LYS A 151 -4.62 -16.29 0.96
C LYS A 151 -5.13 -16.04 2.39
N ASN A 152 -4.35 -16.41 3.40
CA ASN A 152 -4.65 -16.15 4.81
C ASN A 152 -4.06 -14.83 5.32
N SER A 153 -3.32 -14.09 4.49
CA SER A 153 -2.78 -12.78 4.86
C SER A 153 -3.84 -11.69 4.82
N ALA A 154 -3.66 -10.66 5.64
CA ALA A 154 -4.45 -9.44 5.54
C ALA A 154 -4.26 -8.77 4.16
N ASN A 155 -3.07 -8.87 3.56
CA ASN A 155 -2.77 -8.30 2.25
C ASN A 155 -3.69 -8.89 1.16
N HIS A 156 -3.76 -10.23 1.07
CA HIS A 156 -4.63 -10.88 0.09
C HIS A 156 -6.11 -10.58 0.36
N ARG A 157 -6.51 -10.52 1.64
CA ARG A 157 -7.89 -10.17 2.00
C ARG A 157 -8.27 -8.78 1.49
N GLN A 158 -7.41 -7.78 1.64
CA GLN A 158 -7.64 -6.42 1.13
C GLN A 158 -7.86 -6.42 -0.39
N VAL A 159 -7.05 -7.18 -1.14
CA VAL A 159 -7.18 -7.29 -2.60
C VAL A 159 -8.49 -7.99 -2.99
N ALA A 160 -8.79 -9.12 -2.36
CA ALA A 160 -9.98 -9.91 -2.66
C ALA A 160 -11.29 -9.18 -2.33
N ASP A 161 -11.26 -8.30 -1.32
CA ASP A 161 -12.40 -7.43 -0.98
C ASP A 161 -12.50 -6.17 -1.87
N GLY A 162 -11.54 -5.96 -2.79
CA GLY A 162 -11.53 -4.82 -3.71
C GLY A 162 -11.25 -3.47 -3.04
N LEU A 163 -10.53 -3.47 -1.91
CA LEU A 163 -10.30 -2.25 -1.11
C LEU A 163 -8.92 -1.61 -1.33
N VAL A 164 -8.05 -2.25 -2.12
CA VAL A 164 -6.69 -1.77 -2.43
C VAL A 164 -6.32 -2.11 -3.87
N TYR A 165 -5.38 -1.34 -4.42
CA TYR A 165 -4.77 -1.67 -5.70
C TYR A 165 -3.66 -2.70 -5.52
N PRO A 166 -3.47 -3.63 -6.47
CA PRO A 166 -2.22 -4.37 -6.56
C PRO A 166 -1.09 -3.39 -6.87
N THR A 167 0.01 -3.47 -6.13
CA THR A 167 1.22 -2.67 -6.37
C THR A 167 2.42 -3.51 -6.04
N PHE A 168 2.99 -4.11 -7.08
CA PHE A 168 4.01 -5.14 -6.94
C PHE A 168 5.41 -4.55 -6.96
N TYR A 169 6.30 -5.15 -6.17
CA TYR A 169 7.73 -4.90 -6.21
C TYR A 169 8.49 -6.07 -6.85
N SER A 170 9.68 -5.80 -7.40
CA SER A 170 10.46 -6.77 -8.18
C SER A 170 10.88 -8.02 -7.38
N LEU A 171 10.97 -7.91 -6.06
CA LEU A 171 11.31 -9.02 -5.16
C LEU A 171 10.13 -9.94 -4.81
N LEU A 172 8.90 -9.62 -5.26
CA LEU A 172 7.73 -10.47 -5.08
C LEU A 172 7.78 -11.68 -6.02
N TYR A 173 7.50 -12.86 -5.49
CA TYR A 173 7.51 -14.09 -6.30
C TYR A 173 6.43 -14.06 -7.38
N PRO A 174 6.72 -14.56 -8.60
CA PRO A 174 5.75 -14.61 -9.69
C PRO A 174 4.43 -15.29 -9.33
N ASP A 175 4.46 -16.43 -8.63
CA ASP A 175 3.25 -17.16 -8.23
C ASP A 175 2.38 -16.37 -7.24
N LEU A 176 3.00 -15.66 -6.29
CA LEU A 176 2.31 -14.76 -5.36
C LEU A 176 1.72 -13.55 -6.08
N ARG A 177 2.47 -12.98 -7.03
CA ARG A 177 2.01 -11.88 -7.88
C ARG A 177 0.80 -12.30 -8.71
N ASP A 178 0.88 -13.43 -9.39
CA ASP A 178 -0.18 -13.94 -10.25
C ASP A 178 -1.45 -14.23 -9.43
N ALA A 179 -1.30 -14.77 -8.22
CA ALA A 179 -2.43 -14.99 -7.30
C ALA A 179 -3.11 -13.67 -6.86
N LEU A 180 -2.33 -12.63 -6.55
CA LEU A 180 -2.87 -11.31 -6.17
C LEU A 180 -3.47 -10.58 -7.37
N ALA A 181 -2.84 -10.67 -8.54
CA ALA A 181 -3.35 -10.12 -9.79
C ALA A 181 -4.71 -10.75 -10.13
N ALA A 182 -4.82 -12.08 -10.05
CA ALA A 182 -6.07 -12.78 -10.26
C ALA A 182 -7.17 -12.34 -9.28
N ALA A 183 -6.83 -12.19 -7.99
CA ALA A 183 -7.78 -11.69 -6.98
C ALA A 183 -8.24 -10.25 -7.27
N ALA A 184 -7.34 -9.36 -7.72
CA ALA A 184 -7.67 -7.99 -8.08
C ALA A 184 -8.60 -7.93 -9.30
N VAL A 185 -8.30 -8.72 -10.34
CA VAL A 185 -9.13 -8.85 -11.54
C VAL A 185 -10.52 -9.39 -11.20
N GLU A 186 -10.60 -10.39 -10.33
CA GLU A 186 -11.87 -10.94 -9.87
C GLU A 186 -12.69 -9.92 -9.08
N ALA A 187 -12.06 -9.20 -8.14
CA ALA A 187 -12.72 -8.14 -7.39
C ALA A 187 -13.24 -7.02 -8.32
N ARG A 188 -12.45 -6.63 -9.33
CA ARG A 188 -12.85 -5.65 -10.35
C ARG A 188 -14.05 -6.14 -11.15
N ARG A 189 -14.01 -7.36 -11.67
CA ARG A 189 -15.09 -7.97 -12.45
C ARG A 189 -16.40 -8.06 -11.64
N ASN A 190 -16.30 -8.33 -10.36
CA ASN A 190 -17.44 -8.45 -9.45
C ASN A 190 -17.92 -7.10 -8.89
N GLY A 191 -17.30 -5.98 -9.28
CA GLY A 191 -17.69 -4.64 -8.82
C GLY A 191 -17.52 -4.42 -7.31
N LEU A 192 -16.49 -5.02 -6.71
CA LEU A 192 -16.25 -4.93 -5.26
C LEU A 192 -15.49 -3.65 -4.90
N GLY A 193 -15.79 -3.12 -3.71
CA GLY A 193 -15.04 -2.02 -3.09
C GLY A 193 -14.89 -0.81 -4.02
N LEU A 194 -13.64 -0.42 -4.28
CA LEU A 194 -13.32 0.79 -5.05
C LEU A 194 -13.53 0.63 -6.56
N TRP A 195 -13.60 -0.60 -7.07
CA TRP A 195 -13.50 -0.87 -8.51
C TRP A 195 -14.62 -0.26 -9.38
N PRO A 196 -15.89 -0.15 -8.94
CA PRO A 196 -16.91 0.55 -9.71
C PRO A 196 -16.64 2.04 -9.93
N HIS A 197 -15.77 2.63 -9.10
CA HIS A 197 -15.44 4.06 -9.13
C HIS A 197 -14.04 4.32 -9.70
N ASP A 198 -13.25 3.27 -9.94
CA ASP A 198 -11.89 3.39 -10.47
C ASP A 198 -11.90 3.99 -11.88
N VAL A 199 -11.16 5.09 -12.03
CA VAL A 199 -10.95 5.78 -13.31
C VAL A 199 -9.49 5.76 -13.76
N THR A 200 -8.66 4.89 -13.16
CA THR A 200 -7.22 4.77 -13.47
C THR A 200 -6.98 4.51 -14.95
N ASN A 201 -7.67 3.53 -15.54
CA ASN A 201 -7.47 3.14 -16.94
C ASN A 201 -8.46 3.79 -17.91
N SER A 202 -9.71 4.01 -17.50
CA SER A 202 -10.73 4.71 -18.31
C SER A 202 -10.40 6.20 -18.48
N GLY A 203 -9.67 6.76 -17.53
CA GLY A 203 -9.16 8.12 -17.55
C GLY A 203 -10.12 9.13 -16.97
N PHE A 204 -9.56 10.28 -16.61
CA PHE A 204 -10.29 11.41 -16.04
C PHE A 204 -9.73 12.72 -16.56
N LYS A 205 -10.59 13.74 -16.64
CA LYS A 205 -10.16 15.12 -16.87
C LYS A 205 -9.95 15.78 -15.51
N LEU A 206 -8.71 16.20 -15.23
CA LEU A 206 -8.41 16.95 -14.01
C LEU A 206 -8.94 18.39 -14.16
N SER A 207 -9.86 18.76 -13.28
CA SER A 207 -10.53 20.07 -13.30
C SER A 207 -10.26 20.90 -12.05
N SER A 208 -9.97 20.26 -10.92
CA SER A 208 -9.63 20.95 -9.68
C SER A 208 -8.83 20.05 -8.73
N ARG A 209 -8.13 20.68 -7.78
CA ARG A 209 -7.44 19.99 -6.68
C ARG A 209 -8.41 19.24 -5.76
N ARG A 210 -9.59 19.83 -5.54
CA ARG A 210 -10.69 19.20 -4.79
C ARG A 210 -11.14 17.90 -5.45
N GLN A 211 -11.34 17.89 -6.76
CA GLN A 211 -11.71 16.67 -7.49
C GLN A 211 -10.67 15.56 -7.28
N LEU A 212 -9.38 15.91 -7.39
CA LEU A 212 -8.29 14.95 -7.16
C LEU A 212 -8.34 14.35 -5.75
N ALA A 213 -8.65 15.16 -4.73
CA ALA A 213 -8.66 14.71 -3.35
C ALA A 213 -9.96 13.97 -2.94
N ASP A 214 -11.11 14.49 -3.34
CA ASP A 214 -12.40 14.11 -2.77
C ASP A 214 -13.18 13.14 -3.66
N GLU A 215 -12.88 13.07 -4.96
CA GLU A 215 -13.73 12.39 -5.94
C GLU A 215 -13.00 11.29 -6.73
N LEU A 216 -11.72 11.47 -7.05
CA LEU A 216 -11.00 10.54 -7.92
C LEU A 216 -10.51 9.29 -7.18
N VAL A 217 -11.11 8.15 -7.52
CA VAL A 217 -10.59 6.82 -7.22
C VAL A 217 -9.62 6.43 -8.33
N ILE A 218 -8.33 6.55 -8.04
CA ILE A 218 -7.24 6.20 -8.95
C ILE A 218 -6.12 5.50 -8.19
N LEU A 219 -5.23 4.81 -8.91
CA LEU A 219 -4.02 4.19 -8.37
C LEU A 219 -3.25 5.19 -7.47
N PRO A 220 -2.94 4.86 -6.20
CA PRO A 220 -2.33 5.81 -5.27
C PRO A 220 -0.94 6.29 -5.73
N LYS A 221 -0.18 5.47 -6.46
CA LYS A 221 1.07 5.92 -7.13
C LYS A 221 0.83 7.10 -8.09
N LEU A 222 -0.21 7.04 -8.92
CA LEU A 222 -0.57 8.13 -9.84
C LEU A 222 -1.05 9.36 -9.05
N PHE A 223 -1.90 9.15 -8.05
CA PHE A 223 -2.36 10.20 -7.15
C PHE A 223 -1.20 10.96 -6.51
N ARG A 224 -0.27 10.26 -5.85
CA ARG A 224 0.90 10.86 -5.20
C ARG A 224 1.76 11.67 -6.18
N ARG A 225 1.86 11.23 -7.45
CA ARG A 225 2.60 11.97 -8.48
C ARG A 225 1.89 13.24 -8.92
N LEU A 226 0.57 13.19 -9.10
CA LEU A 226 -0.23 14.38 -9.38
C LEU A 226 -0.15 15.37 -8.22
N VAL A 227 -0.31 14.91 -6.98
CA VAL A 227 -0.19 15.75 -5.78
C VAL A 227 1.19 16.39 -5.68
N ASP A 228 2.26 15.62 -5.80
CA ASP A 228 3.64 16.14 -5.75
C ASP A 228 3.88 17.18 -6.85
N TYR A 229 3.35 16.97 -8.06
CA TYR A 229 3.48 17.91 -9.17
C TYR A 229 2.69 19.20 -8.93
N LEU A 230 1.42 19.10 -8.52
CA LEU A 230 0.57 20.26 -8.25
C LEU A 230 1.07 21.08 -7.04
N ALA A 231 1.79 20.46 -6.13
CA ALA A 231 2.43 21.15 -5.02
C ALA A 231 3.62 22.04 -5.45
N LEU A 232 4.13 21.89 -6.67
CA LEU A 232 5.12 22.79 -7.26
C LEU A 232 4.48 24.05 -7.87
N ASP A 233 3.18 24.03 -8.12
CA ASP A 233 2.44 25.15 -8.70
C ASP A 233 1.93 26.10 -7.60
N GLU A 234 2.58 27.26 -7.49
CA GLU A 234 2.27 28.33 -6.55
C GLU A 234 0.94 29.05 -6.86
N SER A 235 0.41 28.93 -8.09
CA SER A 235 -0.84 29.58 -8.47
C SER A 235 -2.10 28.92 -7.89
N GLY A 236 -1.96 27.68 -7.38
CA GLY A 236 -3.11 26.87 -6.96
C GLY A 236 -3.84 26.18 -8.12
N GLY A 237 -3.34 26.27 -9.35
CA GLY A 237 -3.91 25.69 -10.56
C GLY A 237 -3.79 24.16 -10.64
N VAL A 238 -4.25 23.63 -11.79
CA VAL A 238 -4.23 22.20 -12.15
C VAL A 238 -3.66 21.94 -13.55
N SER A 239 -2.79 22.83 -14.05
CA SER A 239 -2.22 22.65 -15.39
C SER A 239 -1.35 21.40 -15.47
N LEU A 240 -1.65 20.47 -16.38
CA LEU A 240 -0.85 19.26 -16.61
C LEU A 240 0.22 19.41 -17.70
N SER A 241 0.48 20.63 -18.18
CA SER A 241 1.40 20.88 -19.30
C SER A 241 2.83 20.39 -19.07
N GLY A 242 3.32 20.37 -17.84
CA GLY A 242 4.65 19.86 -17.47
C GLY A 242 4.62 18.53 -16.73
N PHE A 243 3.47 17.85 -16.67
CA PHE A 243 3.33 16.66 -15.83
C PHE A 243 4.15 15.47 -16.34
N SER A 244 4.23 15.26 -17.67
CA SER A 244 5.05 14.19 -18.25
C SER A 244 6.54 14.39 -17.95
N ASP A 245 7.08 15.59 -18.15
CA ASP A 245 8.48 15.91 -17.83
C ASP A 245 8.76 15.74 -16.33
N PHE A 246 7.80 16.12 -15.48
CA PHE A 246 7.89 15.87 -14.05
C PHE A 246 7.97 14.37 -13.74
N LEU A 247 7.14 13.53 -14.37
CA LEU A 247 7.16 12.08 -14.16
C LEU A 247 8.49 11.46 -14.58
N ASP A 248 9.03 11.84 -15.73
CA ASP A 248 10.33 11.41 -16.23
C ASP A 248 11.46 11.71 -15.23
N SER A 249 11.43 12.90 -14.62
CA SER A 249 12.40 13.27 -13.57
C SER A 249 12.34 12.41 -12.30
N ARG A 250 11.28 11.62 -12.09
CA ARG A 250 11.10 10.80 -10.88
C ARG A 250 11.86 9.48 -10.94
N ASN A 251 12.26 9.02 -12.13
CA ASN A 251 12.97 7.74 -12.34
C ASN A 251 12.27 6.57 -11.63
N ASP A 252 10.95 6.49 -11.76
CA ASP A 252 10.14 5.42 -11.19
C ASP A 252 10.23 4.16 -12.07
N ARG A 253 11.35 3.45 -11.94
CA ARG A 253 11.64 2.26 -12.76
C ARG A 253 10.71 1.10 -12.42
N LEU A 254 10.34 0.35 -13.45
CA LEU A 254 9.44 -0.78 -13.36
C LEU A 254 9.66 -1.75 -14.53
N PHE A 255 8.97 -2.88 -14.48
CA PHE A 255 8.72 -3.70 -15.66
C PHE A 255 7.23 -4.04 -15.77
N THR A 256 6.78 -4.26 -17.00
CA THR A 256 5.42 -4.74 -17.26
C THR A 256 5.39 -6.26 -17.37
N VAL A 257 4.26 -6.86 -17.01
CA VAL A 257 4.01 -8.30 -17.18
C VAL A 257 2.84 -8.53 -18.16
N PRO A 258 2.84 -9.64 -18.92
CA PRO A 258 3.80 -10.76 -18.88
C PRO A 258 5.11 -10.53 -19.66
N ASP A 259 5.20 -9.46 -20.45
CA ASP A 259 6.27 -9.29 -21.45
C ASP A 259 7.67 -9.02 -20.84
N GLY A 260 7.75 -8.64 -19.58
CA GLY A 260 9.00 -8.33 -18.90
C GLY A 260 9.68 -7.05 -19.41
N HIS A 261 8.92 -6.16 -20.04
CA HIS A 261 9.45 -4.94 -20.63
C HIS A 261 9.87 -3.96 -19.54
N ALA A 262 11.17 -3.72 -19.40
CA ALA A 262 11.72 -2.73 -18.46
C ALA A 262 11.46 -1.31 -18.98
N THR A 263 10.86 -0.47 -18.15
CA THR A 263 10.51 0.90 -18.49
C THR A 263 10.35 1.75 -17.22
N GLU A 264 9.75 2.94 -17.35
CA GLU A 264 9.46 3.86 -16.26
C GLU A 264 7.97 4.19 -16.17
N PHE A 265 7.53 4.63 -15.00
CA PHE A 265 6.12 4.93 -14.75
C PHE A 265 5.56 5.99 -15.69
N GLU A 266 6.37 6.95 -16.14
CA GLU A 266 5.94 7.96 -17.10
C GLU A 266 5.37 7.32 -18.37
N THR A 267 6.03 6.27 -18.91
CA THR A 267 5.64 5.64 -20.18
C THR A 267 4.25 5.00 -20.12
N LEU A 268 3.77 4.72 -18.90
CA LEU A 268 2.47 4.12 -18.64
C LEU A 268 1.38 5.16 -18.41
N VAL A 269 1.73 6.45 -18.33
CA VAL A 269 0.79 7.55 -18.07
C VAL A 269 0.56 8.35 -19.35
N SER A 270 -0.63 8.24 -19.92
CA SER A 270 -1.05 9.06 -21.05
C SER A 270 -1.63 10.38 -20.54
N VAL A 271 -1.06 11.50 -20.99
CA VAL A 271 -1.58 12.86 -20.74
C VAL A 271 -1.98 13.49 -22.06
N LYS A 272 -3.27 13.80 -22.22
CA LYS A 272 -3.81 14.52 -23.38
C LYS A 272 -4.54 15.76 -22.90
N ARG A 273 -3.89 16.93 -23.02
CA ARG A 273 -4.35 18.20 -22.45
C ARG A 273 -4.53 18.08 -20.94
N GLN A 274 -5.77 17.92 -20.47
CA GLN A 274 -6.13 17.78 -19.07
C GLN A 274 -6.62 16.38 -18.71
N THR A 275 -6.59 15.45 -19.66
CA THR A 275 -7.03 14.07 -19.47
C THR A 275 -5.84 13.18 -19.18
N VAL A 276 -5.95 12.38 -18.11
CA VAL A 276 -4.92 11.44 -17.66
C VAL A 276 -5.51 10.04 -17.59
N ASN A 277 -4.75 9.03 -18.02
CA ASN A 277 -5.09 7.62 -17.81
C ASN A 277 -3.81 6.77 -17.78
N LEU A 278 -3.87 5.60 -17.14
CA LEU A 278 -2.86 4.56 -17.35
C LEU A 278 -3.16 3.77 -18.63
N THR A 279 -2.10 3.42 -19.36
CA THR A 279 -2.16 2.64 -20.60
C THR A 279 -2.18 1.13 -20.36
N ILE A 280 -1.94 0.70 -19.11
CA ILE A 280 -1.95 -0.70 -18.69
C ILE A 280 -2.57 -0.82 -17.29
N GLU A 281 -3.16 -1.97 -17.00
CA GLU A 281 -3.82 -2.25 -15.73
C GLU A 281 -2.82 -2.32 -14.56
N PRO A 282 -3.18 -1.87 -13.35
CA PRO A 282 -2.30 -1.87 -12.17
C PRO A 282 -1.66 -3.22 -11.85
N GLU A 283 -2.40 -4.32 -12.00
CA GLU A 283 -1.92 -5.70 -11.77
C GLU A 283 -0.83 -6.16 -12.74
N ARG A 284 -0.53 -5.37 -13.77
CA ARG A 284 0.51 -5.66 -14.75
C ARG A 284 1.78 -4.83 -14.56
N ILE A 285 1.84 -4.03 -13.49
CA ILE A 285 2.97 -3.14 -13.19
C ILE A 285 3.77 -3.71 -12.03
N VAL A 286 5.10 -3.82 -12.21
CA VAL A 286 6.01 -4.24 -11.14
C VAL A 286 7.13 -3.22 -10.96
N PHE A 287 7.08 -2.47 -9.86
CA PHE A 287 8.07 -1.44 -9.55
C PHE A 287 9.39 -2.05 -9.06
N ILE A 288 10.49 -1.40 -9.42
CA ILE A 288 11.79 -1.68 -8.81
C ILE A 288 11.83 -0.94 -7.46
N GLU A 289 12.22 -1.65 -6.40
CA GLU A 289 12.35 -1.10 -5.05
C GLU A 289 13.34 0.08 -5.03
N ALA A 290 12.99 1.12 -4.27
CA ALA A 290 13.80 2.33 -4.08
C ALA A 290 14.57 2.33 -2.77
#